data_AF-A0A2N8MT22-F1
#
_entry.id   AF-A0A2N8MT22-F1
#
_cell.length_a   1.000
_cell.length_b   1.000
_cell.length_c   1.000
_cell.angle_alpha   90.00
_cell.angle_beta   90.00
_cell.angle_gamma   90.00
#
_symmetry.space_group_name_H-M   'P 1'
#
loop_
_entity.id
_entity.type
_entity.pdbx_description
1 polymer ?
#
loop_
_entity_poly.entity_id
_entity_poly.type
_entity_poly.pdbx_seq_one_letter_code
_entity_poly.pdbx_strand_id
1 'polypeptide(L)'
;MSSIEFRVLGRLEVHTEGGTIALGSAKQRNLLAVLLLHPGRTVPIRRLIRTLWGDEPPLSAVANLRTYANRLRGVLPGDRISGRASGYEILLRQGELDLHVFAERAGAGRAALARGDHAAAVRHLGEALSACRGAVLEDLSDNEALAGSIAPVEELRLSVSEDHLEARLRLGEHREVIAPLREFVAEHPLRERPWAHLMTALYRSGDPAGALAVYTDCRRVLADRLGLEPSPDLAKLHRAMLDRDPGLTTVSPAPVATVGNPAPKAFVPQELPVRCRAFGGRAGDAARLASLLVGPERSGPKVAVVHGPCGIGKSALVLEVAHRVGARFPGGQLYVDLGVDGPASRVPPRLLRHLGVPTSDIPWTPDEAAAVLRSRLSHRAALLVLDGATESAALRALIPATGSCAVLITSRSPLMLDGAEHVVLGRLSEKDGLDILARVAGRSRVDADPRAAAEIVRHCHGIPAALRIAGTILANRPTRPLSWLGNRLAPEESRLDELGFGGESLRALYLSAFQPIAAGKDPLAASAFRLLGRPGYEVCRTGQAADALGVCPLKAEAALDRLVDLGLAEWGDEDTYRLPPLMRLFSADLATAVPAQQSALAW
;
A
#
# COMPACT_ATOMS: atom_id res chain seq x y z
N MET A 1 -1.03 -25.03 -38.26
CA MET A 1 -1.99 -25.03 -37.13
C MET A 1 -2.76 -23.74 -37.26
N SER A 2 -4.07 -23.83 -37.49
CA SER A 2 -4.91 -22.68 -37.86
C SER A 2 -4.81 -21.57 -36.81
N SER A 3 -4.42 -20.35 -37.22
CA SER A 3 -4.42 -19.19 -36.32
C SER A 3 -5.86 -18.86 -35.88
N ILE A 4 -6.09 -18.72 -34.58
CA ILE A 4 -7.38 -18.29 -34.01
C ILE A 4 -7.20 -16.96 -33.29
N GLU A 5 -8.13 -16.03 -33.48
CA GLU A 5 -8.14 -14.73 -32.84
C GLU A 5 -9.49 -14.51 -32.12
N PHE A 6 -9.43 -14.27 -30.82
CA PHE A 6 -10.55 -13.90 -29.97
C PHE A 6 -10.58 -12.38 -29.82
N ARG A 7 -11.76 -11.81 -30.05
CA ARG A 7 -11.97 -10.37 -30.12
C ARG A 7 -13.02 -9.94 -29.11
N VAL A 8 -12.63 -9.15 -28.11
CA VAL A 8 -13.50 -8.64 -27.04
C VAL A 8 -13.52 -7.11 -26.92
N LEU A 9 -12.60 -6.40 -27.59
CA LEU A 9 -12.55 -4.93 -27.61
C LEU A 9 -13.49 -4.36 -28.68
N GLY A 10 -14.79 -4.61 -28.50
CA GLY A 10 -15.85 -4.42 -29.47
C GLY A 10 -16.85 -5.57 -29.34
N ARG A 11 -17.59 -5.86 -30.40
CA ARG A 11 -18.44 -7.07 -30.45
C ARG A 11 -17.61 -8.34 -30.25
N LEU A 12 -18.18 -9.33 -29.56
CA LEU A 12 -17.57 -10.64 -29.38
C LEU A 12 -17.49 -11.37 -30.71
N GLU A 13 -16.26 -11.61 -31.16
CA GLU A 13 -15.95 -12.30 -32.41
C GLU A 13 -14.83 -13.33 -32.18
N VAL A 14 -14.86 -14.41 -32.95
CA VAL A 14 -13.76 -15.37 -33.02
C VAL A 14 -13.45 -15.62 -34.49
N HIS A 15 -12.22 -15.32 -34.89
CA HIS A 15 -11.75 -15.46 -36.26
C HIS A 15 -10.79 -16.62 -36.38
N THR A 16 -10.82 -17.29 -37.53
CA THR A 16 -9.84 -18.29 -37.93
C THR A 16 -9.39 -18.00 -39.36
N GLU A 17 -8.38 -18.73 -39.85
CA GLU A 17 -8.00 -18.70 -41.27
C GLU A 17 -9.19 -18.95 -42.23
N GLY A 18 -10.21 -19.70 -41.78
CA GLY A 18 -11.43 -19.98 -42.55
C GLY A 18 -12.56 -18.96 -42.37
N GLY A 19 -12.34 -17.85 -41.66
CA GLY A 19 -13.33 -16.81 -41.38
C GLY A 19 -13.88 -16.81 -39.95
N THR A 20 -14.95 -16.03 -39.73
CA THR A 20 -15.58 -15.83 -38.41
C THR A 20 -16.39 -17.06 -37.98
N ILE A 21 -16.17 -17.53 -36.75
CA ILE A 21 -16.90 -18.65 -36.15
C ILE A 21 -18.25 -18.15 -35.58
N ALA A 22 -19.33 -18.86 -35.92
CA ALA A 22 -20.64 -18.67 -35.30
C ALA A 22 -20.67 -19.28 -33.89
N LEU A 23 -20.63 -18.42 -32.87
CA LEU A 23 -20.58 -18.80 -31.45
C LEU A 23 -21.89 -19.34 -30.86
N GLY A 24 -22.97 -19.33 -31.64
CA GLY A 24 -24.30 -19.81 -31.25
C GLY A 24 -25.09 -18.83 -30.37
N SER A 25 -25.80 -19.35 -29.37
CA SER A 25 -26.80 -18.61 -28.58
C SER A 25 -26.18 -17.55 -27.66
N ALA A 26 -27.00 -16.60 -27.19
CA ALA A 26 -26.56 -15.57 -26.23
C ALA A 26 -25.91 -16.15 -24.96
N LYS A 27 -26.41 -17.29 -24.44
CA LYS A 27 -25.79 -17.96 -23.28
C LYS A 27 -24.41 -18.55 -23.61
N GLN A 28 -24.18 -19.03 -24.84
CA GLN A 28 -22.86 -19.51 -25.27
C GLN A 28 -21.88 -18.36 -25.44
N ARG A 29 -22.32 -17.25 -26.05
CA ARG A 29 -21.55 -16.00 -26.16
C ARG A 29 -21.16 -15.47 -24.78
N ASN A 30 -22.11 -15.38 -23.85
CA ASN A 30 -21.88 -14.94 -22.47
C ASN A 30 -20.89 -15.84 -21.71
N LEU A 31 -20.98 -17.17 -21.90
CA LEU A 31 -20.03 -18.12 -21.32
C LEU A 31 -18.63 -17.89 -21.86
N LEU A 32 -18.47 -17.72 -23.18
CA LEU A 32 -17.17 -17.46 -23.77
C LEU A 32 -16.61 -16.10 -23.32
N ALA A 33 -17.44 -15.06 -23.32
CA ALA A 33 -17.08 -13.71 -22.89
C ALA A 33 -16.51 -13.69 -21.47
N VAL A 34 -17.18 -14.29 -20.49
CA VAL A 34 -16.69 -14.29 -19.10
C VAL A 34 -15.38 -15.07 -18.94
N LEU A 35 -15.15 -16.11 -19.74
CA LEU A 35 -13.88 -16.83 -19.77
C LEU A 35 -12.76 -15.97 -20.38
N LEU A 36 -13.04 -15.28 -21.49
CA LEU A 36 -12.07 -14.40 -22.18
C LEU A 36 -11.69 -13.16 -21.36
N LEU A 37 -12.60 -12.66 -20.52
CA LEU A 37 -12.30 -11.59 -19.55
C LEU A 37 -11.49 -12.08 -18.34
N HIS A 38 -11.32 -13.40 -18.17
CA HIS A 38 -10.50 -14.02 -17.12
C HIS A 38 -9.46 -14.99 -17.72
N PRO A 39 -8.59 -14.50 -18.62
CA PRO A 39 -7.66 -15.35 -19.33
C PRO A 39 -6.70 -16.03 -18.36
N GLY A 40 -6.44 -17.33 -18.55
CA GLY A 40 -5.53 -18.11 -17.71
C GLY A 40 -6.03 -18.39 -16.30
N ARG A 41 -7.31 -18.16 -16.00
CA ARG A 41 -7.92 -18.45 -14.69
C ARG A 41 -9.15 -19.34 -14.82
N THR A 42 -9.33 -20.26 -13.87
CA THR A 42 -10.56 -21.03 -13.74
C THR A 42 -11.68 -20.15 -13.19
N VAL A 43 -12.76 -19.97 -13.96
CA VAL A 43 -13.97 -19.27 -13.54
C VAL A 43 -14.91 -20.26 -12.83
N PRO A 44 -15.27 -20.03 -11.55
CA PRO A 44 -16.08 -20.97 -10.78
C PRO A 44 -17.49 -21.18 -11.36
N ILE A 45 -18.03 -22.39 -11.24
CA ILE A 45 -19.38 -22.74 -11.72
C ILE A 45 -20.43 -21.75 -11.21
N ARG A 46 -20.39 -21.37 -9.92
CA ARG A 46 -21.33 -20.41 -9.33
C ARG A 46 -21.33 -19.07 -10.06
N ARG A 47 -20.15 -18.56 -10.45
CA ARG A 47 -20.03 -17.30 -11.17
C ARG A 47 -20.52 -17.43 -12.62
N LEU A 48 -20.23 -18.55 -13.26
CA LEU A 48 -20.75 -18.84 -14.60
C LEU A 48 -22.27 -18.91 -14.61
N ILE A 49 -22.87 -19.58 -13.62
CA ILE A 49 -24.33 -19.65 -13.47
C ILE A 49 -24.91 -18.25 -13.29
N ARG A 50 -24.37 -17.43 -12.38
CA ARG A 50 -24.85 -16.04 -12.20
C ARG A 50 -24.72 -15.21 -13.48
N THR A 51 -23.63 -15.39 -14.23
CA THR A 51 -23.41 -14.67 -15.49
C THR A 51 -24.40 -15.07 -16.58
N LEU A 52 -24.81 -16.33 -16.58
CA LEU A 52 -25.73 -16.86 -17.57
C LEU A 52 -27.19 -16.65 -17.20
N TRP A 53 -27.60 -16.71 -15.93
CA TRP A 53 -29.01 -16.68 -15.54
C TRP A 53 -29.38 -15.62 -14.50
N GLY A 54 -28.43 -14.80 -14.06
CA GLY A 54 -28.68 -13.84 -12.98
C GLY A 54 -28.99 -14.54 -11.66
N ASP A 55 -29.98 -14.03 -10.93
CA ASP A 55 -30.39 -14.53 -9.62
C ASP A 55 -31.42 -15.68 -9.69
N GLU A 56 -31.97 -15.97 -10.88
CA GLU A 56 -32.98 -17.02 -11.10
C GLU A 56 -32.46 -18.15 -12.02
N PRO A 57 -31.48 -18.97 -11.57
CA PRO A 57 -30.99 -20.07 -12.37
C PRO A 57 -31.97 -21.25 -12.38
N PRO A 58 -32.14 -21.95 -13.53
CA PRO A 58 -32.93 -23.17 -13.57
C PRO A 58 -32.26 -24.28 -12.75
N LEU A 59 -33.04 -25.25 -12.25
CA LEU A 59 -32.52 -26.43 -11.55
C LEU A 59 -31.49 -27.22 -12.39
N SER A 60 -31.60 -27.13 -13.73
CA SER A 60 -30.69 -27.75 -14.70
C SER A 60 -29.46 -26.89 -15.06
N ALA A 61 -29.19 -25.78 -14.37
CA ALA A 61 -28.14 -24.82 -14.73
C ALA A 61 -26.75 -25.46 -14.91
N VAL A 62 -26.34 -26.36 -14.02
CA VAL A 62 -25.04 -27.05 -14.14
C VAL A 62 -24.99 -27.97 -15.36
N ALA A 63 -26.08 -28.68 -15.66
CA ALA A 63 -26.18 -29.53 -16.84
C ALA A 63 -26.16 -28.70 -18.14
N ASN A 64 -26.91 -27.60 -18.18
CA ASN A 64 -26.92 -26.66 -19.31
C ASN A 64 -25.55 -26.03 -19.53
N LEU A 65 -24.82 -25.68 -18.47
CA LEU A 65 -23.47 -25.14 -18.55
C LEU A 65 -22.50 -26.13 -19.23
N ARG A 66 -22.57 -27.42 -18.87
CA ARG A 66 -21.79 -28.49 -19.53
C ARG A 66 -22.14 -28.59 -21.03
N THR A 67 -23.42 -28.51 -21.37
CA THR A 67 -23.88 -28.51 -22.77
C THR A 67 -23.34 -27.31 -23.54
N TYR A 68 -23.36 -26.11 -22.96
CA TYR A 68 -22.83 -24.91 -23.61
C TYR A 68 -21.31 -24.99 -23.79
N ALA A 69 -20.57 -25.45 -22.78
CA ALA A 69 -19.13 -25.67 -22.88
C ALA A 69 -18.78 -26.70 -23.97
N ASN A 70 -19.52 -27.81 -24.05
CA ASN A 70 -19.30 -28.83 -25.09
C ASN A 70 -19.61 -28.31 -26.49
N ARG A 71 -20.67 -27.50 -26.67
CA ARG A 71 -20.97 -26.88 -27.96
C ARG A 71 -19.89 -25.86 -28.37
N LEU A 72 -19.37 -25.06 -27.42
CA LEU A 72 -18.25 -24.17 -27.69
C LEU A 72 -16.98 -24.94 -28.08
N ARG A 73 -16.67 -26.07 -27.41
CA ARG A 73 -15.56 -26.96 -27.82
C ARG A 73 -15.75 -27.53 -29.23
N GLY A 74 -16.99 -27.77 -29.65
CA GLY A 74 -17.28 -28.27 -30.99
C GLY A 74 -17.06 -27.25 -32.10
N VAL A 75 -17.25 -25.95 -31.83
CA VAL A 75 -17.08 -24.89 -32.82
C VAL A 75 -15.70 -24.22 -32.78
N LEU A 76 -15.02 -24.24 -31.63
CA LEU A 76 -13.67 -23.69 -31.50
C LEU A 76 -12.63 -24.74 -31.91
N PRO A 77 -11.67 -24.42 -32.81
CA PRO A 77 -10.64 -25.36 -33.20
C PRO A 77 -9.66 -25.66 -32.05
N GLY A 78 -9.47 -26.95 -31.79
CA GLY A 78 -8.62 -27.48 -30.71
C GLY A 78 -9.32 -27.47 -29.34
N ASP A 79 -8.67 -28.07 -28.34
CA ASP A 79 -9.22 -28.10 -26.98
C ASP A 79 -8.94 -26.78 -26.25
N ARG A 80 -9.83 -25.81 -26.44
CA ARG A 80 -9.68 -24.43 -25.92
C ARG A 80 -10.38 -24.18 -24.58
N ILE A 81 -11.34 -25.01 -24.19
CA ILE A 81 -12.10 -24.82 -22.96
C ILE A 81 -11.89 -26.04 -22.07
N SER A 82 -11.13 -25.87 -20.99
CA SER A 82 -10.86 -26.96 -20.05
C SER A 82 -11.85 -26.94 -18.89
N GLY A 83 -12.35 -28.12 -18.51
CA GLY A 83 -13.16 -28.30 -17.31
C GLY A 83 -12.24 -28.66 -16.14
N ARG A 84 -12.28 -27.88 -15.06
CA ARG A 84 -11.57 -28.15 -13.81
C ARG A 84 -12.57 -28.53 -12.72
N ALA A 85 -12.10 -29.12 -11.62
CA ALA A 85 -12.95 -29.61 -10.53
C ALA A 85 -13.93 -28.55 -9.98
N SER A 86 -13.61 -27.25 -10.10
CA SER A 86 -14.41 -26.14 -9.58
C SER A 86 -15.00 -25.20 -10.64
N GLY A 87 -14.79 -25.43 -11.95
CA GLY A 87 -15.14 -24.43 -12.97
C GLY A 87 -14.65 -24.71 -14.39
N TYR A 88 -14.63 -23.68 -15.21
CA TYR A 88 -14.11 -23.71 -16.58
C TYR A 88 -13.05 -22.65 -16.78
N GLU A 89 -12.10 -22.93 -17.66
CA GLU A 89 -11.05 -21.99 -18.09
C GLU A 89 -10.92 -22.01 -19.61
N ILE A 90 -10.46 -20.88 -20.17
CA ILE A 90 -10.08 -20.80 -21.59
C ILE A 90 -8.56 -20.84 -21.72
N LEU A 91 -8.09 -21.67 -22.65
CA LEU A 91 -6.68 -21.88 -22.98
C LEU A 91 -6.32 -21.05 -24.21
N LEU A 92 -5.57 -19.98 -23.98
CA LEU A 92 -5.13 -19.02 -25.00
C LEU A 92 -3.61 -19.12 -25.19
N ARG A 93 -3.16 -19.05 -26.44
CA ARG A 93 -1.75 -18.82 -26.78
C ARG A 93 -1.47 -17.32 -26.86
N GLN A 94 -0.19 -16.98 -26.87
CA GLN A 94 0.25 -15.59 -27.01
C GLN A 94 -0.27 -15.01 -28.33
N GLY A 95 -0.82 -13.80 -28.28
CA GLY A 95 -1.37 -13.10 -29.46
C GLY A 95 -2.77 -13.55 -29.90
N GLU A 96 -3.37 -14.57 -29.28
CA GLU A 96 -4.71 -15.05 -29.71
C GLU A 96 -5.87 -14.20 -29.16
N LEU A 97 -5.64 -13.27 -28.23
CA LEU A 97 -6.70 -12.42 -27.65
C LEU A 97 -6.36 -10.94 -27.84
N ASP A 98 -7.25 -10.18 -28.48
CA ASP A 98 -7.06 -8.75 -28.75
C ASP A 98 -6.83 -7.93 -27.46
N LEU A 99 -7.48 -8.29 -26.35
CA LEU A 99 -7.24 -7.69 -25.03
C LEU A 99 -5.79 -7.88 -24.53
N HIS A 100 -5.17 -9.04 -24.78
CA HIS A 100 -3.75 -9.24 -24.43
C HIS A 100 -2.83 -8.40 -25.30
N VAL A 101 -3.09 -8.37 -26.62
CA VAL A 101 -2.31 -7.55 -27.57
C VAL A 101 -2.44 -6.07 -27.22
N PHE A 102 -3.64 -5.61 -26.89
CA PHE A 102 -3.92 -4.26 -26.42
C PHE A 102 -3.12 -3.93 -25.15
N ALA A 103 -3.16 -4.81 -24.14
CA ALA A 103 -2.44 -4.61 -22.88
C ALA A 103 -0.91 -4.57 -23.09
N GLU A 104 -0.38 -5.42 -23.98
CA GLU A 104 1.04 -5.45 -24.36
C GLU A 104 1.47 -4.14 -25.04
N ARG A 105 0.70 -3.69 -26.04
CA ARG A 105 0.95 -2.42 -26.76
C ARG A 105 0.83 -1.20 -25.85
N ALA A 106 -0.18 -1.18 -24.99
CA ALA A 106 -0.34 -0.17 -23.94
C ALA A 106 0.84 -0.16 -22.97
N GLY A 107 1.36 -1.33 -22.60
CA GLY A 107 2.57 -1.47 -21.79
C GLY A 107 3.82 -0.89 -22.47
N ALA A 108 4.03 -1.24 -23.74
CA ALA A 108 5.14 -0.72 -24.55
C ALA A 108 5.07 0.81 -24.72
N GLY A 109 3.87 1.34 -24.97
CA GLY A 109 3.62 2.77 -25.08
C GLY A 109 3.90 3.55 -23.80
N ARG A 110 3.42 3.05 -22.65
CA ARG A 110 3.74 3.63 -21.33
C ARG A 110 5.23 3.55 -21.00
N ALA A 111 5.90 2.46 -21.38
CA ALA A 111 7.34 2.34 -21.22
C ALA A 111 8.10 3.37 -22.09
N ALA A 112 7.62 3.65 -23.31
CA ALA A 112 8.18 4.69 -24.16
C ALA A 112 7.95 6.10 -23.57
N LEU A 113 6.75 6.40 -23.06
CA LEU A 113 6.46 7.63 -22.32
C LEU A 113 7.44 7.85 -21.17
N ALA A 114 7.65 6.82 -20.35
CA ALA A 114 8.55 6.88 -19.18
C ALA A 114 10.01 7.14 -19.57
N ARG A 115 10.44 6.74 -20.77
CA ARG A 115 11.79 7.01 -21.31
C ARG A 115 11.91 8.36 -22.03
N GLY A 116 10.82 9.13 -22.15
CA GLY A 116 10.79 10.37 -22.93
C GLY A 116 10.74 10.14 -24.45
N ASP A 117 10.58 8.90 -24.91
CA ASP A 117 10.40 8.59 -26.33
C ASP A 117 8.92 8.75 -26.70
N HIS A 118 8.50 10.00 -26.83
CA HIS A 118 7.11 10.35 -27.06
C HIS A 118 6.61 9.87 -28.44
N ALA A 119 7.50 9.78 -29.45
CA ALA A 119 7.14 9.28 -30.77
C ALA A 119 6.82 7.78 -30.74
N ALA A 120 7.65 6.96 -30.08
CA ALA A 120 7.35 5.55 -29.91
C ALA A 120 6.11 5.33 -29.03
N ALA A 121 5.88 6.19 -28.04
CA ALA A 121 4.67 6.15 -27.22
C ALA A 121 3.40 6.38 -28.05
N VAL A 122 3.38 7.45 -28.87
CA VAL A 122 2.24 7.74 -29.75
C VAL A 122 1.95 6.55 -30.66
N ARG A 123 2.98 5.96 -31.27
CA ARG A 123 2.83 4.79 -32.13
C ARG A 123 2.23 3.59 -31.39
N HIS A 124 2.81 3.19 -30.26
CA HIS A 124 2.37 1.99 -29.54
C HIS A 124 0.99 2.15 -28.89
N LEU A 125 0.69 3.33 -28.34
CA LEU A 125 -0.63 3.61 -27.76
C LEU A 125 -1.69 3.74 -28.84
N GLY A 126 -1.35 4.35 -29.99
CA GLY A 126 -2.22 4.41 -31.17
C GLY A 126 -2.50 3.02 -31.75
N GLU A 127 -1.49 2.15 -31.86
CA GLU A 127 -1.65 0.73 -32.23
C GLU A 127 -2.60 0.01 -31.26
N ALA A 128 -2.46 0.22 -29.95
CA ALA A 128 -3.37 -0.36 -28.96
C ALA A 128 -4.81 0.13 -29.21
N LEU A 129 -5.02 1.45 -29.29
CA LEU A 129 -6.36 2.02 -29.48
C LEU A 129 -7.01 1.61 -30.81
N SER A 130 -6.22 1.37 -31.86
CA SER A 130 -6.74 0.88 -33.14
C SER A 130 -7.32 -0.54 -33.07
N ALA A 131 -6.95 -1.33 -32.06
CA ALA A 131 -7.55 -2.64 -31.80
C ALA A 131 -8.95 -2.53 -31.19
N CYS A 132 -9.32 -1.38 -30.62
CA CYS A 132 -10.66 -1.14 -30.09
C CYS A 132 -11.62 -0.77 -31.22
N ARG A 133 -12.63 -1.62 -31.45
CA ARG A 133 -13.63 -1.47 -32.53
C ARG A 133 -14.95 -0.86 -32.06
N GLY A 134 -15.10 -0.67 -30.75
CA GLY A 134 -16.31 -0.21 -30.10
C GLY A 134 -16.22 -0.42 -28.58
N ALA A 135 -17.35 -0.37 -27.89
CA ALA A 135 -17.43 -0.72 -26.48
C ALA A 135 -17.06 -2.20 -26.26
N VAL A 136 -16.41 -2.50 -25.14
CA VAL A 136 -15.99 -3.87 -24.79
C VAL A 136 -17.22 -4.76 -24.68
N LEU A 137 -17.26 -5.82 -25.49
CA LEU A 137 -18.40 -6.73 -25.62
C LEU A 137 -19.73 -5.99 -25.88
N GLU A 138 -19.72 -5.04 -26.81
CA GLU A 138 -20.87 -4.19 -27.16
C GLU A 138 -22.17 -4.98 -27.40
N ASP A 139 -22.11 -6.16 -28.02
CA ASP A 139 -23.28 -6.99 -28.27
C ASP A 139 -23.83 -7.72 -27.03
N LEU A 140 -23.13 -7.63 -25.90
CA LEU A 140 -23.45 -8.28 -24.62
C LEU A 140 -23.57 -7.26 -23.47
N SER A 141 -23.64 -5.96 -23.77
CA SER A 141 -23.67 -4.88 -22.77
C SER A 141 -24.86 -4.96 -21.82
N ASP A 142 -25.99 -5.52 -22.27
CA ASP A 142 -27.22 -5.65 -21.48
C ASP A 142 -27.11 -6.71 -20.36
N ASN A 143 -26.03 -7.49 -20.33
CA ASN A 143 -25.80 -8.46 -19.27
C ASN A 143 -25.09 -7.82 -18.07
N GLU A 144 -25.87 -7.36 -17.09
CA GLU A 144 -25.35 -6.74 -15.86
C GLU A 144 -24.32 -7.59 -15.12
N ALA A 145 -24.40 -8.93 -15.20
CA ALA A 145 -23.45 -9.81 -14.54
C ALA A 145 -22.04 -9.75 -15.16
N LEU A 146 -21.91 -9.29 -16.41
CA LEU A 146 -20.63 -9.01 -17.07
C LEU A 146 -20.08 -7.62 -16.74
N ALA A 147 -20.89 -6.67 -16.28
CA ALA A 147 -20.49 -5.28 -16.07
C ALA A 147 -19.23 -5.15 -15.19
N GLY A 148 -19.17 -5.90 -14.08
CA GLY A 148 -17.99 -5.90 -13.19
C GLY A 148 -16.72 -6.50 -13.81
N SER A 149 -16.85 -7.28 -14.89
CA SER A 149 -15.70 -7.84 -15.64
C SER A 149 -15.32 -6.96 -16.83
N ILE A 150 -16.27 -6.21 -17.38
CA ILE A 150 -16.07 -5.24 -18.48
C ILE A 150 -15.45 -3.94 -17.96
N ALA A 151 -15.91 -3.43 -16.81
CA ALA A 151 -15.51 -2.14 -16.28
C ALA A 151 -13.98 -1.95 -16.13
N PRO A 152 -13.20 -2.93 -15.64
CA PRO A 152 -11.74 -2.79 -15.59
C PRO A 152 -11.07 -2.68 -16.97
N VAL A 153 -11.66 -3.27 -18.01
CA VAL A 153 -11.14 -3.20 -19.38
C VAL A 153 -11.45 -1.85 -20.00
N GLU A 154 -12.66 -1.32 -19.79
CA GLU A 154 -13.01 0.04 -20.20
C GLU A 154 -12.15 1.08 -19.49
N GLU A 155 -11.93 0.93 -18.18
CA GLU A 155 -11.02 1.78 -17.40
C GLU A 155 -9.60 1.79 -17.99
N LEU A 156 -9.09 0.62 -18.37
CA LEU A 156 -7.80 0.50 -19.04
C LEU A 156 -7.80 1.21 -20.40
N ARG A 157 -8.86 1.06 -21.20
CA ARG A 157 -9.01 1.73 -22.51
C ARG A 157 -8.95 3.25 -22.36
N LEU A 158 -9.69 3.80 -21.40
CA LEU A 158 -9.69 5.24 -21.11
C LEU A 158 -8.32 5.73 -20.64
N SER A 159 -7.65 4.98 -19.76
CA SER A 159 -6.28 5.30 -19.34
C SER A 159 -5.29 5.32 -20.52
N VAL A 160 -5.42 4.42 -21.48
CA VAL A 160 -4.55 4.38 -22.68
C VAL A 160 -4.82 5.57 -23.60
N SER A 161 -6.08 5.97 -23.75
CA SER A 161 -6.45 7.19 -24.49
C SER A 161 -5.84 8.45 -23.86
N GLU A 162 -5.86 8.56 -22.53
CA GLU A 162 -5.22 9.67 -21.80
C GLU A 162 -3.71 9.71 -22.03
N ASP A 163 -3.04 8.55 -21.92
CA ASP A 163 -1.61 8.43 -22.14
C ASP A 163 -1.24 8.77 -23.59
N HIS A 164 -2.07 8.38 -24.56
CA HIS A 164 -1.86 8.70 -25.97
C HIS A 164 -1.94 10.21 -26.22
N LEU A 165 -2.94 10.88 -25.64
CA LEU A 165 -3.09 12.33 -25.74
C LEU A 165 -1.97 13.08 -25.01
N GLU A 166 -1.47 12.56 -23.87
CA GLU A 166 -0.28 13.11 -23.22
C GLU A 166 0.96 13.00 -24.11
N ALA A 167 1.18 11.82 -24.72
CA ALA A 167 2.33 11.60 -25.59
C ALA A 167 2.36 12.60 -26.76
N ARG A 168 1.20 12.83 -27.38
CA ARG A 168 1.03 13.81 -28.47
C ARG A 168 1.25 15.25 -27.97
N LEU A 169 0.73 15.61 -26.80
CA LEU A 169 1.02 16.90 -26.16
C LEU A 169 2.51 17.11 -25.93
N ARG A 170 3.25 16.07 -25.52
CA ARG A 170 4.69 16.14 -25.28
C ARG A 170 5.51 16.26 -26.57
N LEU A 171 5.00 15.78 -27.70
CA LEU A 171 5.58 16.01 -29.03
C LEU A 171 5.33 17.44 -29.56
N GLY A 172 4.57 18.26 -28.83
CA GLY A 172 4.24 19.62 -29.26
C GLY A 172 3.03 19.69 -30.19
N GLU A 173 2.28 18.59 -30.37
CA GLU A 173 1.03 18.53 -31.15
C GLU A 173 -0.14 19.18 -30.39
N HIS A 174 0.09 20.37 -29.84
CA HIS A 174 -0.85 21.03 -28.93
C HIS A 174 -2.18 21.38 -29.60
N ARG A 175 -2.20 21.70 -30.90
CA ARG A 175 -3.44 22.08 -31.60
C ARG A 175 -4.25 20.85 -31.98
N GLU A 176 -3.56 19.80 -32.40
CA GLU A 176 -4.12 18.56 -32.94
C GLU A 176 -4.83 17.72 -31.87
N VAL A 177 -4.47 17.90 -30.59
CA VAL A 177 -5.08 17.21 -29.45
C VAL A 177 -6.26 17.96 -28.82
N ILE A 178 -6.49 19.25 -29.14
CA ILE A 178 -7.58 20.04 -28.53
C ILE A 178 -8.96 19.42 -28.81
N ALA A 179 -9.25 19.10 -30.07
CA ALA A 179 -10.55 18.54 -30.44
C ALA A 179 -10.79 17.16 -29.80
N PRO A 180 -9.85 16.19 -29.89
CA PRO A 180 -9.96 14.92 -29.16
C PRO A 180 -10.11 15.08 -27.64
N LEU A 181 -9.39 16.03 -27.03
CA LEU A 181 -9.50 16.28 -25.59
C LEU A 181 -10.87 16.87 -25.21
N ARG A 182 -11.46 17.74 -26.04
CA ARG A 182 -12.82 18.28 -25.84
C ARG A 182 -13.88 17.18 -25.90
N GLU A 183 -13.76 16.26 -26.84
CA GLU A 183 -14.62 15.08 -26.94
C GLU A 183 -14.48 14.20 -25.69
N PHE A 184 -13.24 13.90 -25.29
CA PHE A 184 -12.97 13.07 -24.12
C PHE A 184 -13.54 13.65 -22.83
N VAL A 185 -13.38 14.95 -22.57
CA VAL A 185 -13.94 15.57 -21.35
C VAL A 185 -15.47 15.68 -21.40
N ALA A 186 -16.08 15.73 -22.59
CA ALA A 186 -17.53 15.71 -22.71
C ALA A 186 -18.10 14.32 -22.39
N GLU A 187 -17.45 13.26 -22.85
CA GLU A 187 -17.83 11.86 -22.61
C GLU A 187 -17.50 11.41 -21.18
N HIS A 188 -16.36 11.84 -20.65
CA HIS A 188 -15.83 11.43 -19.34
C HIS A 188 -15.50 12.62 -18.42
N PRO A 189 -16.51 13.44 -18.08
CA PRO A 189 -16.27 14.72 -17.40
C PRO A 189 -15.70 14.61 -15.99
N LEU A 190 -15.82 13.45 -15.33
CA LEU A 190 -15.31 13.22 -13.98
C LEU A 190 -13.80 12.88 -13.94
N ARG A 191 -13.13 12.79 -15.09
CA ARG A 191 -11.68 12.52 -15.18
C ARG A 191 -10.89 13.81 -15.31
N GLU A 192 -10.24 14.24 -14.23
CA GLU A 192 -9.51 15.52 -14.15
C GLU A 192 -8.26 15.62 -15.06
N ARG A 193 -7.58 14.51 -15.34
CA ARG A 193 -6.34 14.51 -16.13
C ARG A 193 -6.53 15.02 -17.58
N PRO A 194 -7.54 14.58 -18.35
CA PRO A 194 -7.91 15.20 -19.63
C PRO A 194 -8.20 16.70 -19.55
N TRP A 195 -8.82 17.20 -18.47
CA TRP A 195 -9.04 18.63 -18.28
C TRP A 195 -7.71 19.38 -18.17
N ALA A 196 -6.75 18.87 -17.39
CA ALA A 196 -5.40 19.43 -17.29
C ALA A 196 -4.66 19.45 -18.64
N HIS A 197 -4.80 18.37 -19.41
CA HIS A 197 -4.24 18.26 -20.76
C HIS A 197 -4.86 19.29 -21.71
N LEU A 198 -6.18 19.47 -21.68
CA LEU A 198 -6.89 20.46 -22.51
C LEU A 198 -6.49 21.90 -22.16
N MET A 199 -6.41 22.22 -20.87
CA MET A 199 -5.90 23.51 -20.40
C MET A 199 -4.49 23.77 -20.95
N THR A 200 -3.60 22.79 -20.82
CA THR A 200 -2.20 22.88 -21.28
C THR A 200 -2.13 23.07 -22.80
N ALA A 201 -2.94 22.33 -23.56
CA ALA A 201 -3.02 22.40 -25.01
C ALA A 201 -3.42 23.80 -25.49
N LEU A 202 -4.49 24.37 -24.91
CA LEU A 202 -5.00 25.70 -25.23
C LEU A 202 -3.99 26.79 -24.86
N TYR A 203 -3.44 26.72 -23.65
CA TYR A 203 -2.46 27.70 -23.16
C TYR A 203 -1.22 27.74 -24.05
N ARG A 204 -0.65 26.58 -24.39
CA ARG A 204 0.54 26.48 -25.26
C ARG A 204 0.26 26.74 -26.73
N SER A 205 -1.00 26.70 -27.15
CA SER A 205 -1.43 27.09 -28.50
C SER A 205 -1.69 28.59 -28.65
N GLY A 206 -1.52 29.37 -27.58
CA GLY A 206 -1.72 30.82 -27.56
C GLY A 206 -3.12 31.27 -27.15
N ASP A 207 -3.93 30.39 -26.56
CA ASP A 207 -5.28 30.70 -26.05
C ASP A 207 -5.36 30.55 -24.51
N PRO A 208 -4.74 31.47 -23.75
CA PRO A 208 -4.79 31.43 -22.29
C PRO A 208 -6.21 31.68 -21.75
N ALA A 209 -7.03 32.47 -22.46
CA ALA A 209 -8.41 32.72 -22.06
C ALA A 209 -9.25 31.44 -22.12
N GLY A 210 -9.13 30.67 -23.21
CA GLY A 210 -9.74 29.35 -23.33
C GLY A 210 -9.24 28.37 -22.27
N ALA A 211 -7.94 28.35 -21.97
CA ALA A 211 -7.39 27.49 -20.92
C ALA A 211 -7.98 27.76 -19.52
N LEU A 212 -8.18 29.03 -19.15
CA LEU A 212 -8.78 29.40 -17.86
C LEU A 212 -10.30 29.13 -17.84
N ALA A 213 -10.99 29.28 -18.98
CA ALA A 213 -12.39 28.90 -19.11
C ALA A 213 -12.60 27.39 -18.85
N VAL A 214 -11.72 26.54 -19.37
CA VAL A 214 -11.76 25.08 -19.16
C VAL A 214 -11.67 24.69 -17.68
N TYR A 215 -10.85 25.38 -16.88
CA TYR A 215 -10.82 25.15 -15.43
C TYR A 215 -12.16 25.49 -14.76
N THR A 216 -12.78 26.59 -15.19
CA THR A 216 -14.08 27.03 -14.67
C THR A 216 -15.18 26.02 -15.00
N ASP A 217 -15.17 25.48 -16.23
CA ASP A 217 -16.08 24.44 -16.65
C ASP A 217 -15.87 23.13 -15.88
N CYS A 218 -14.63 22.68 -15.71
CA CYS A 218 -14.30 21.51 -14.92
C CYS A 218 -14.81 21.64 -13.48
N ARG A 219 -14.53 22.77 -12.82
CA ARG A 219 -15.01 23.06 -11.46
C ARG A 219 -16.53 22.99 -11.36
N ARG A 220 -17.24 23.60 -12.30
CA ARG A 220 -18.71 23.56 -12.34
C ARG A 220 -19.21 22.11 -12.44
N VAL A 221 -18.65 21.31 -13.34
CA VAL A 221 -19.10 19.92 -13.53
C VAL A 221 -18.80 19.05 -12.31
N LEU A 222 -17.64 19.20 -11.67
CA LEU A 222 -17.30 18.46 -10.45
C LEU A 222 -18.16 18.88 -9.25
N ALA A 223 -18.42 20.17 -9.10
CA ALA A 223 -19.32 20.69 -8.07
C ALA A 223 -20.75 20.18 -8.26
N ASP A 224 -21.29 20.26 -9.50
CA ASP A 224 -22.66 19.87 -9.80
C ASP A 224 -22.88 18.35 -9.67
N ARG A 225 -21.90 17.52 -10.06
CA ARG A 225 -22.06 16.05 -10.08
C ARG A 225 -21.59 15.35 -8.81
N LEU A 226 -20.56 15.88 -8.13
CA LEU A 226 -19.93 15.22 -6.98
C LEU A 226 -19.93 16.09 -5.72
N GLY A 227 -20.24 17.38 -5.80
CA GLY A 227 -20.09 18.32 -4.67
C GLY A 227 -18.63 18.54 -4.27
N LEU A 228 -17.69 18.31 -5.20
CA LEU A 228 -16.25 18.39 -4.97
C LEU A 228 -15.63 19.57 -5.73
N GLU A 229 -14.55 20.11 -5.16
CA GLU A 229 -13.67 21.05 -5.85
C GLU A 229 -12.61 20.31 -6.68
N PRO A 230 -12.04 20.94 -7.74
CA PRO A 230 -10.91 20.41 -8.49
C PRO A 230 -9.73 20.00 -7.60
N SER A 231 -9.02 18.95 -8.02
CA SER A 231 -7.83 18.45 -7.35
C SER A 231 -6.74 19.52 -7.18
N PRO A 232 -5.85 19.38 -6.18
CA PRO A 232 -4.74 20.31 -5.95
C PRO A 232 -3.83 20.49 -7.16
N ASP A 233 -3.62 19.45 -7.97
CA ASP A 233 -2.77 19.52 -9.16
C ASP A 233 -3.41 20.37 -10.26
N LEU A 234 -4.72 20.22 -10.49
CA LEU A 234 -5.47 21.04 -11.45
C LEU A 234 -5.57 22.50 -10.99
N ALA A 235 -5.79 22.72 -9.69
CA ALA A 235 -5.77 24.06 -9.09
C ALA A 235 -4.39 24.73 -9.19
N LYS A 236 -3.30 23.97 -9.01
CA LYS A 236 -1.92 24.44 -9.17
C LYS A 236 -1.64 24.83 -10.63
N LEU A 237 -2.10 24.03 -11.60
CA LEU A 237 -1.97 24.35 -13.02
C LEU A 237 -2.69 25.65 -13.38
N HIS A 238 -3.94 25.81 -12.90
CA HIS A 238 -4.71 27.04 -13.09
C HIS A 238 -3.98 28.26 -12.52
N ARG A 239 -3.42 28.14 -11.31
CA ARG A 239 -2.65 29.22 -10.69
C ARG A 239 -1.38 29.57 -11.49
N ALA A 240 -0.63 28.57 -11.92
CA ALA A 240 0.56 28.79 -12.76
C ALA A 240 0.22 29.53 -14.07
N MET A 241 -0.96 29.25 -14.67
CA MET A 241 -1.43 29.93 -15.87
C MET A 241 -1.81 31.40 -15.61
N LEU A 242 -2.47 31.68 -14.47
CA LEU A 242 -2.77 33.05 -14.02
C LEU A 242 -1.49 33.86 -13.79
N ASP A 243 -0.49 33.23 -13.15
CA ASP A 243 0.80 33.83 -12.83
C ASP A 243 1.73 33.94 -14.06
N ARG A 244 1.29 33.42 -15.23
CA ARG A 244 2.07 33.34 -16.48
C ARG A 244 3.45 32.73 -16.27
N ASP A 245 3.51 31.64 -15.52
CA ASP A 245 4.75 30.95 -15.18
C ASP A 245 5.56 30.61 -16.46
N PRO A 246 6.82 31.07 -16.60
CA PRO A 246 7.68 30.77 -17.74
C PRO A 246 7.84 29.26 -18.02
N GLY A 247 7.71 28.41 -17.00
CA GLY A 247 7.76 26.96 -17.14
C GLY A 247 6.60 26.35 -17.94
N LEU A 248 5.53 27.10 -18.20
CA LEU A 248 4.38 26.65 -18.99
C LEU A 248 4.58 26.83 -20.49
N THR A 249 5.33 27.85 -20.91
CA THR A 249 5.56 28.21 -22.32
C THR A 249 6.87 27.64 -22.87
N THR A 250 7.85 27.34 -22.03
CA THR A 250 9.04 26.61 -22.46
C THR A 250 8.72 25.14 -22.67
N VAL A 251 8.33 24.78 -23.91
CA VAL A 251 8.65 23.44 -24.42
C VAL A 251 10.16 23.44 -24.56
N SER A 252 10.89 23.06 -23.51
CA SER A 252 12.31 22.81 -23.68
C SER A 252 12.42 21.63 -24.64
N PRO A 253 12.93 21.82 -25.87
CA PRO A 253 13.29 20.68 -26.69
C PRO A 253 14.35 19.95 -25.87
N ALA A 254 14.15 18.66 -25.61
CA ALA A 254 15.25 17.85 -25.12
C ALA A 254 16.43 18.11 -26.07
N PRO A 255 17.59 18.59 -25.59
CA PRO A 255 18.69 18.89 -26.47
C PRO A 255 19.07 17.59 -27.17
N VAL A 256 19.07 17.62 -28.50
CA VAL A 256 19.69 16.58 -29.33
C VAL A 256 21.17 16.60 -28.97
N ALA A 257 21.55 15.72 -28.03
CA ALA A 257 22.93 15.54 -27.64
C ALA A 257 23.65 14.88 -28.82
N THR A 258 24.46 15.68 -29.50
CA THR A 258 25.61 15.20 -30.27
C THR A 258 26.36 14.14 -29.48
N VAL A 259 26.64 13.02 -30.15
CA VAL A 259 27.35 11.84 -29.64
C VAL A 259 28.58 12.26 -28.82
N GLY A 260 28.45 12.08 -27.51
CA GLY A 260 29.46 12.43 -26.51
C GLY A 260 28.89 12.16 -25.13
N ASN A 261 28.48 10.91 -24.88
CA ASN A 261 27.74 10.41 -23.72
C ASN A 261 28.22 11.00 -22.37
N PRO A 262 27.52 12.00 -21.78
CA PRO A 262 27.59 12.22 -20.35
C PRO A 262 26.48 11.36 -19.74
N ALA A 263 26.84 10.39 -18.90
CA ALA A 263 25.88 9.51 -18.25
C ALA A 263 24.69 10.31 -17.69
N PRO A 264 23.43 9.88 -17.92
CA PRO A 264 22.27 10.55 -17.34
C PRO A 264 22.48 10.63 -15.83
N LYS A 265 22.32 11.82 -15.23
CA LYS A 265 22.39 11.99 -13.77
C LYS A 265 21.45 10.95 -13.16
N ALA A 266 22.02 9.95 -12.50
CA ALA A 266 21.27 8.83 -11.96
C ALA A 266 20.17 9.37 -11.04
N PHE A 267 18.93 8.94 -11.22
CA PHE A 267 17.85 9.21 -10.28
C PHE A 267 18.27 8.65 -8.92
N VAL A 268 18.41 9.54 -7.92
CA VAL A 268 18.78 9.17 -6.55
C VAL A 268 17.51 9.18 -5.72
N PRO A 269 17.02 8.01 -5.22
CA PRO A 269 15.80 7.97 -4.45
C PRO A 269 15.93 8.76 -3.14
N GLN A 270 14.87 9.51 -2.78
CA GLN A 270 14.73 10.23 -1.52
C GLN A 270 13.34 9.92 -0.93
N GLU A 271 13.16 8.70 -0.44
CA GLU A 271 11.84 8.18 -0.05
C GLU A 271 11.51 8.33 1.44
N LEU A 272 12.38 8.95 2.24
CA LEU A 272 12.17 9.01 3.69
C LEU A 272 10.89 9.78 4.03
N PRO A 273 9.97 9.18 4.82
CA PRO A 273 8.84 9.90 5.40
C PRO A 273 9.26 11.11 6.22
N VAL A 274 8.30 12.00 6.50
CA VAL A 274 8.56 13.19 7.33
C VAL A 274 9.04 12.83 8.75
N ARG A 275 9.95 13.63 9.29
CA ARG A 275 10.40 13.47 10.68
C ARG A 275 9.29 13.81 11.66
N CYS A 276 9.29 13.12 12.81
CA CYS A 276 8.45 13.47 13.94
C CYS A 276 8.90 14.80 14.56
N ARG A 277 8.12 15.88 14.38
CA ARG A 277 8.44 17.21 14.93
C ARG A 277 8.60 17.23 16.45
N ALA A 278 7.86 16.38 17.16
CA ALA A 278 7.90 16.25 18.62
C ALA A 278 8.84 15.15 19.11
N PHE A 279 9.86 14.79 18.32
CA PHE A 279 10.86 13.80 18.72
C PHE A 279 11.67 14.31 19.93
N GLY A 280 11.87 13.45 20.93
CA GLY A 280 12.49 13.80 22.21
C GLY A 280 12.93 12.59 23.03
N GLY A 281 13.78 12.82 24.03
CA GLY A 281 14.19 11.78 24.98
C GLY A 281 15.08 10.66 24.45
N ARG A 282 15.61 10.82 23.22
CA ARG A 282 16.33 9.77 22.47
C ARG A 282 17.62 10.26 21.83
N ALA A 283 18.17 11.38 22.31
CA ALA A 283 19.37 11.97 21.72
C ALA A 283 20.57 11.03 21.75
N GLY A 284 20.76 10.30 22.86
CA GLY A 284 21.81 9.29 23.00
C GLY A 284 21.64 8.12 22.04
N ASP A 285 20.44 7.54 21.96
CA ASP A 285 20.12 6.45 21.03
C ASP A 285 20.34 6.88 19.57
N ALA A 286 19.90 8.09 19.21
CA ALA A 286 20.09 8.65 17.88
C ALA A 286 21.56 8.90 17.54
N ALA A 287 22.35 9.40 18.49
CA ALA A 287 23.78 9.59 18.32
C ALA A 287 24.53 8.26 18.17
N ARG A 288 24.17 7.25 18.97
CA ARG A 288 24.73 5.90 18.90
C ARG A 288 24.43 5.26 17.53
N LEU A 289 23.18 5.28 17.09
CA LEU A 289 22.79 4.75 15.78
C LEU A 289 23.47 5.50 14.63
N ALA A 290 23.49 6.83 14.66
CA ALA A 290 24.17 7.60 13.61
C ALA A 290 25.68 7.26 13.54
N SER A 291 26.33 7.11 14.68
CA SER A 291 27.75 6.73 14.76
C SER A 291 28.00 5.31 14.25
N LEU A 292 27.10 4.36 14.56
CA LEU A 292 27.15 3.00 14.02
C LEU A 292 27.10 3.03 12.48
N LEU A 293 26.13 3.77 11.91
CA LEU A 293 25.94 3.82 10.46
C LEU A 293 27.06 4.56 9.71
N VAL A 294 27.66 5.59 10.31
CA VAL A 294 28.67 6.47 9.65
C VAL A 294 30.11 6.19 10.11
N GLY A 295 30.32 5.28 11.06
CA GLY A 295 31.66 4.89 11.56
C GLY A 295 32.62 4.34 10.48
N PRO A 296 33.88 4.06 10.83
CA PRO A 296 34.90 3.61 9.86
C PRO A 296 34.43 2.40 9.04
N GLU A 297 34.86 2.33 7.77
CA GLU A 297 34.43 1.30 6.83
C GLU A 297 34.77 -0.10 7.36
N ARG A 298 33.74 -0.90 7.62
CA ARG A 298 33.84 -2.35 7.77
C ARG A 298 33.57 -2.97 6.40
N SER A 299 34.12 -4.15 6.14
CA SER A 299 33.79 -4.92 4.94
C SER A 299 32.34 -5.42 5.03
N GLY A 300 31.39 -4.73 4.38
CA GLY A 300 29.98 -5.12 4.28
C GLY A 300 28.98 -4.07 4.78
N PRO A 301 27.67 -4.32 4.59
CA PRO A 301 26.63 -3.37 4.96
C PRO A 301 26.45 -3.29 6.47
N LYS A 302 26.10 -2.10 6.95
CA LYS A 302 25.85 -1.84 8.36
C LYS A 302 24.38 -2.03 8.67
N VAL A 303 24.06 -3.03 9.48
CA VAL A 303 22.68 -3.37 9.84
C VAL A 303 22.45 -3.01 11.30
N ALA A 304 21.39 -2.24 11.58
CA ALA A 304 20.97 -1.93 12.93
C ALA A 304 19.47 -2.23 13.11
N VAL A 305 19.14 -2.94 14.18
CA VAL A 305 17.77 -3.32 14.54
C VAL A 305 17.36 -2.54 15.78
N VAL A 306 16.38 -1.66 15.61
CA VAL A 306 15.75 -0.90 16.69
C VAL A 306 14.48 -1.61 17.12
N HIS A 307 14.48 -2.21 18.31
CA HIS A 307 13.35 -2.99 18.78
C HIS A 307 12.84 -2.57 20.15
N GLY A 308 11.59 -2.93 20.43
CA GLY A 308 10.90 -2.56 21.66
C GLY A 308 9.38 -2.52 21.49
N PRO A 309 8.63 -2.26 22.57
CA PRO A 309 7.18 -2.40 22.60
C PRO A 309 6.45 -1.46 21.63
N CYS A 310 5.18 -1.74 21.39
CA CYS A 310 4.34 -0.90 20.54
C CYS A 310 4.22 0.54 21.10
N GLY A 311 4.26 1.55 20.22
CA GLY A 311 4.17 2.96 20.62
C GLY A 311 5.44 3.57 21.26
N ILE A 312 6.53 2.81 21.41
CA ILE A 312 7.76 3.27 22.07
C ILE A 312 8.61 4.26 21.25
N GLY A 313 8.23 4.53 20.00
CA GLY A 313 8.89 5.52 19.14
C GLY A 313 10.01 4.99 18.22
N LYS A 314 10.03 3.70 17.90
CA LYS A 314 11.04 3.08 17.01
C LYS A 314 11.14 3.76 15.65
N SER A 315 10.01 3.88 14.96
CA SER A 315 9.90 4.55 13.65
C SER A 315 10.37 6.00 13.72
N ALA A 316 10.00 6.73 14.78
CA ALA A 316 10.43 8.11 14.97
C ALA A 316 11.95 8.22 15.16
N LEU A 317 12.58 7.32 15.93
CA LEU A 317 14.03 7.27 16.10
C LEU A 317 14.75 6.94 14.79
N VAL A 318 14.30 5.90 14.09
CA VAL A 318 14.90 5.47 12.83
C VAL A 318 14.79 6.56 11.78
N LEU A 319 13.64 7.22 11.65
CA LEU A 319 13.47 8.34 10.72
C LEU A 319 14.34 9.54 11.10
N GLU A 320 14.44 9.89 12.39
CA GLU A 320 15.34 10.98 12.82
C GLU A 320 16.80 10.69 12.45
N VAL A 321 17.26 9.47 12.70
CA VAL A 321 18.62 9.04 12.35
C VAL A 321 18.81 9.03 10.84
N ALA A 322 17.91 8.39 10.10
CA ALA A 322 17.98 8.24 8.65
C ALA A 322 18.12 9.59 7.95
N HIS A 323 17.30 10.53 8.39
CA HIS A 323 17.34 11.90 7.92
C HIS A 323 18.63 12.65 8.32
N ARG A 324 19.17 12.41 9.52
CA ARG A 324 20.43 13.01 9.99
C ARG A 324 21.62 12.52 9.16
N VAL A 325 21.65 11.24 8.80
CA VAL A 325 22.78 10.62 8.09
C VAL A 325 22.59 10.54 6.58
N GLY A 326 21.40 10.87 6.05
CA GLY A 326 21.03 10.64 4.66
C GLY A 326 21.99 11.22 3.62
N ALA A 327 22.62 12.37 3.89
CA ALA A 327 23.62 12.97 3.01
C ALA A 327 24.90 12.12 2.84
N ARG A 328 25.16 11.17 3.75
CA ARG A 328 26.27 10.21 3.65
C ARG A 328 25.99 9.04 2.72
N PHE A 329 24.77 8.94 2.21
CA PHE A 329 24.33 7.87 1.31
C PHE A 329 23.92 8.47 -0.05
N PRO A 330 24.89 8.85 -0.90
CA PRO A 330 24.63 9.47 -2.20
C PRO A 330 23.92 8.54 -3.20
N GLY A 331 23.93 7.22 -2.94
CA GLY A 331 23.17 6.23 -3.69
C GLY A 331 21.66 6.25 -3.39
N GLY A 332 21.23 7.06 -2.43
CA GLY A 332 19.82 7.33 -2.13
C GLY A 332 19.32 6.71 -0.83
N GLN A 333 18.10 7.06 -0.48
CA GLN A 333 17.41 6.66 0.74
C GLN A 333 16.07 6.01 0.36
N LEU A 334 15.89 4.76 0.80
CA LEU A 334 14.75 3.91 0.51
C LEU A 334 13.98 3.62 1.79
N TYR A 335 12.65 3.61 1.71
CA TYR A 335 11.78 3.32 2.85
C TYR A 335 10.73 2.27 2.46
N VAL A 336 10.59 1.25 3.31
CA VAL A 336 9.59 0.19 3.19
C VAL A 336 8.85 0.05 4.51
N ASP A 337 7.52 0.14 4.46
CA ASP A 337 6.65 -0.10 5.61
C ASP A 337 6.14 -1.54 5.54
N LEU A 338 6.77 -2.42 6.31
CA LEU A 338 6.45 -3.85 6.34
C LEU A 338 5.11 -4.15 7.02
N GLY A 339 4.55 -3.19 7.78
CA GLY A 339 3.25 -3.32 8.43
C GLY A 339 2.09 -3.06 7.46
N VAL A 340 2.26 -2.12 6.54
CA VAL A 340 1.24 -1.74 5.54
C VAL A 340 1.40 -2.54 4.24
N ASP A 341 2.63 -2.75 3.77
CA ASP A 341 2.90 -3.42 2.49
C ASP A 341 2.69 -4.96 2.58
N GLY A 342 2.65 -5.51 3.80
CA GLY A 342 2.43 -6.93 4.06
C GLY A 342 3.59 -7.85 3.64
N PRO A 343 3.56 -9.13 4.05
CA PRO A 343 4.68 -10.06 3.85
C PRO A 343 4.94 -10.43 2.38
N ALA A 344 3.97 -10.23 1.48
CA ALA A 344 4.09 -10.55 0.06
C ALA A 344 4.77 -9.43 -0.77
N SER A 345 4.84 -8.19 -0.26
CA SER A 345 5.41 -7.04 -0.97
C SER A 345 6.62 -6.43 -0.22
N ARG A 346 7.48 -7.29 0.33
CA ARG A 346 8.72 -6.87 1.04
C ARG A 346 9.68 -6.07 0.16
N VAL A 347 9.60 -6.25 -1.15
CA VAL A 347 10.25 -5.40 -2.16
C VAL A 347 9.17 -4.84 -3.08
N PRO A 348 8.56 -3.70 -2.74
CA PRO A 348 7.58 -3.06 -3.60
C PRO A 348 8.21 -2.79 -4.99
N PRO A 349 7.54 -3.08 -6.12
CA PRO A 349 8.08 -2.83 -7.46
C PRO A 349 8.61 -1.40 -7.67
N ARG A 350 8.01 -0.42 -7.00
CA ARG A 350 8.48 0.98 -6.99
C ARG A 350 9.96 1.12 -6.60
N LEU A 351 10.43 0.31 -5.64
CA LEU A 351 11.77 0.39 -5.10
C LEU A 351 12.82 -0.07 -6.13
N LEU A 352 12.51 -1.14 -6.89
CA LEU A 352 13.35 -1.58 -8.00
C LEU A 352 13.35 -0.58 -9.16
N ARG A 353 12.20 0.05 -9.47
CA ARG A 353 12.14 1.13 -10.47
C ARG A 353 13.03 2.30 -10.10
N HIS A 354 12.98 2.74 -8.84
CA HIS A 354 13.82 3.83 -8.33
C HIS A 354 15.31 3.48 -8.32
N LEU A 355 15.66 2.19 -8.25
CA LEU A 355 17.02 1.70 -8.41
C LEU A 355 17.43 1.49 -9.88
N GLY A 356 16.61 1.93 -10.84
CA GLY A 356 16.88 1.86 -12.27
C GLY A 356 16.61 0.51 -12.91
N VAL A 357 15.79 -0.35 -12.28
CA VAL A 357 15.28 -1.58 -12.91
C VAL A 357 14.09 -1.21 -13.79
N PRO A 358 14.13 -1.46 -15.12
CA PRO A 358 12.99 -1.25 -15.99
C PRO A 358 11.78 -2.05 -15.51
N THR A 359 10.56 -1.50 -15.63
CA THR A 359 9.34 -2.17 -15.14
C THR A 359 9.13 -3.57 -15.76
N SER A 360 9.60 -3.79 -16.99
CA SER A 360 9.58 -5.10 -17.67
C SER A 360 10.45 -6.16 -17.00
N ASP A 361 11.49 -5.72 -16.29
CA ASP A 361 12.53 -6.58 -15.72
C ASP A 361 12.32 -6.79 -14.22
N ILE A 362 11.24 -6.22 -13.67
CA ILE A 362 10.88 -6.40 -12.26
C ILE A 362 10.29 -7.80 -12.09
N PRO A 363 10.92 -8.66 -11.28
CA PRO A 363 10.41 -10.00 -11.06
C PRO A 363 9.07 -9.97 -10.30
N TRP A 364 8.25 -10.97 -10.60
CA TRP A 364 6.94 -11.14 -9.96
C TRP A 364 7.04 -11.90 -8.64
N THR A 365 8.13 -12.64 -8.44
CA THR A 365 8.37 -13.40 -7.21
C THR A 365 9.15 -12.56 -6.18
N PRO A 366 8.79 -12.62 -4.89
CA PRO A 366 9.48 -11.87 -3.85
C PRO A 366 10.98 -12.20 -3.74
N ASP A 367 11.35 -13.47 -3.97
CA ASP A 367 12.74 -13.93 -3.84
C ASP A 367 13.63 -13.40 -4.97
N GLU A 368 13.13 -13.40 -6.22
CA GLU A 368 13.84 -12.80 -7.35
C GLU A 368 13.91 -11.27 -7.21
N ALA A 369 12.83 -10.62 -6.78
CA ALA A 369 12.81 -9.18 -6.53
C ALA A 369 13.84 -8.79 -5.45
N ALA A 370 13.96 -9.59 -4.39
CA ALA A 370 14.98 -9.43 -3.36
C ALA A 370 16.40 -9.66 -3.90
N ALA A 371 16.61 -10.62 -4.79
CA ALA A 371 17.90 -10.83 -5.45
C ALA A 371 18.32 -9.64 -6.33
N VAL A 372 17.38 -9.10 -7.12
CA VAL A 372 17.61 -7.90 -7.93
C VAL A 372 17.89 -6.68 -7.04
N LEU A 373 17.15 -6.53 -5.94
CA LEU A 373 17.40 -5.47 -4.95
C LEU A 373 18.84 -5.53 -4.43
N ARG A 374 19.29 -6.69 -3.94
CA ARG A 374 20.66 -6.86 -3.42
C ARG A 374 21.71 -6.54 -4.48
N SER A 375 21.50 -6.99 -5.72
CA SER A 375 22.39 -6.70 -6.86
C SER A 375 22.45 -5.21 -7.21
N ARG A 376 21.35 -4.48 -7.08
CA ARG A 376 21.31 -3.02 -7.33
C ARG A 376 21.87 -2.19 -6.19
N LEU A 377 21.87 -2.71 -4.96
CA LEU A 377 22.42 -2.05 -3.78
C LEU A 377 23.92 -2.31 -3.58
N SER A 378 24.45 -3.47 -4.01
CA SER A 378 25.86 -3.83 -3.85
C SER A 378 26.85 -2.79 -4.41
N HIS A 379 26.42 -2.03 -5.43
CA HIS A 379 27.22 -1.00 -6.09
C HIS A 379 26.87 0.43 -5.65
N ARG A 380 26.07 0.62 -4.59
CA ARG A 380 25.56 1.92 -4.16
C ARG A 380 25.77 2.15 -2.66
N ALA A 381 26.20 3.35 -2.31
CA ALA A 381 26.12 3.84 -0.93
C ALA A 381 24.69 4.31 -0.63
N ALA A 382 23.79 3.37 -0.33
CA ALA A 382 22.38 3.63 -0.09
C ALA A 382 21.96 3.35 1.37
N LEU A 383 20.95 4.07 1.85
CA LEU A 383 20.31 3.83 3.13
C LEU A 383 18.95 3.16 2.91
N LEU A 384 18.75 1.98 3.49
CA LEU A 384 17.49 1.24 3.46
C LEU A 384 16.84 1.26 4.85
N VAL A 385 15.59 1.72 4.93
CA VAL A 385 14.78 1.69 6.14
C VAL A 385 13.66 0.67 5.98
N LEU A 386 13.61 -0.31 6.87
CA LEU A 386 12.60 -1.36 6.95
C LEU A 386 11.79 -1.19 8.25
N ASP A 387 10.65 -0.53 8.17
CA ASP A 387 9.82 -0.20 9.35
C ASP A 387 8.75 -1.28 9.57
N GLY A 388 8.61 -1.79 10.80
CA GLY A 388 7.54 -2.71 11.18
C GLY A 388 7.83 -4.19 10.96
N ALA A 389 9.08 -4.62 11.02
CA ALA A 389 9.43 -6.02 10.81
C ALA A 389 8.91 -6.96 11.92
N THR A 390 8.48 -8.15 11.50
CA THR A 390 7.94 -9.20 12.39
C THR A 390 8.74 -10.50 12.36
N GLU A 391 9.53 -10.75 11.31
CA GLU A 391 10.24 -12.04 11.11
C GLU A 391 11.64 -11.84 10.54
N SER A 392 12.61 -12.61 11.01
CA SER A 392 14.01 -12.47 10.59
C SER A 392 14.29 -13.07 9.21
N ALA A 393 13.70 -14.23 8.88
CA ALA A 393 13.94 -14.94 7.63
C ALA A 393 13.63 -14.07 6.40
N ALA A 394 12.56 -13.28 6.50
CA ALA A 394 12.13 -12.28 5.53
C ALA A 394 13.19 -11.23 5.17
N LEU A 395 13.92 -10.78 6.19
CA LEU A 395 14.81 -9.62 6.09
C LEU A 395 16.19 -10.02 5.59
N ARG A 396 16.63 -11.26 5.86
CA ARG A 396 17.92 -11.76 5.36
C ARG A 396 18.01 -11.67 3.84
N ALA A 397 16.89 -11.86 3.14
CA ALA A 397 16.81 -11.67 1.71
C ALA A 397 16.91 -10.20 1.26
N LEU A 398 16.63 -9.23 2.12
CA LEU A 398 16.66 -7.80 1.76
C LEU A 398 18.02 -7.14 2.02
N ILE A 399 18.82 -7.73 2.92
CA ILE A 399 20.11 -7.21 3.32
C ILE A 399 21.15 -7.57 2.23
N PRO A 400 21.86 -6.58 1.64
CA PRO A 400 22.94 -6.85 0.70
C PRO A 400 24.07 -7.67 1.35
N ALA A 401 24.85 -8.42 0.57
CA ALA A 401 26.01 -9.13 1.11
C ALA A 401 27.28 -8.25 1.16
N THR A 402 27.33 -7.24 0.29
CA THR A 402 28.50 -6.38 0.07
C THR A 402 28.06 -4.94 -0.22
N GLY A 403 29.00 -3.99 -0.14
CA GLY A 403 28.79 -2.58 -0.48
C GLY A 403 28.63 -1.66 0.73
N SER A 404 28.67 -0.35 0.49
CA SER A 404 28.62 0.70 1.53
C SER A 404 27.19 1.05 1.95
N CYS A 405 26.27 0.08 1.94
CA CYS A 405 24.88 0.30 2.34
C CYS A 405 24.73 0.31 3.88
N ALA A 406 23.73 1.05 4.33
CA ALA A 406 23.22 0.97 5.70
C ALA A 406 21.77 0.47 5.69
N VAL A 407 21.42 -0.38 6.64
CA VAL A 407 20.07 -0.91 6.82
C VAL A 407 19.61 -0.61 8.25
N LEU A 408 18.54 0.17 8.37
CA LEU A 408 17.83 0.43 9.63
C LEU A 408 16.54 -0.37 9.64
N ILE A 409 16.34 -1.17 10.68
CA ILE A 409 15.19 -2.06 10.81
C ILE A 409 14.47 -1.70 12.10
N THR A 410 13.14 -1.55 12.09
CA THR A 410 12.36 -1.53 13.32
C THR A 410 11.61 -2.84 13.51
N SER A 411 11.49 -3.29 14.75
CA SER A 411 10.72 -4.49 15.09
C SER A 411 10.13 -4.40 16.50
N ARG A 412 9.14 -5.24 16.82
CA ARG A 412 8.58 -5.27 18.18
C ARG A 412 9.44 -6.07 19.16
N SER A 413 10.13 -7.07 18.65
CA SER A 413 10.98 -8.02 19.37
C SER A 413 12.37 -8.09 18.74
N PRO A 414 13.37 -8.64 19.44
CA PRO A 414 14.67 -8.91 18.85
C PRO A 414 14.54 -9.81 17.60
N LEU A 415 15.42 -9.60 16.63
CA LEU A 415 15.48 -10.34 15.37
C LEU A 415 16.83 -11.02 15.23
N MET A 416 16.86 -12.29 14.84
CA MET A 416 18.10 -13.04 14.64
C MET A 416 18.67 -12.78 13.25
N LEU A 417 19.47 -11.72 13.14
CA LEU A 417 20.17 -11.28 11.93
C LEU A 417 21.68 -11.19 12.19
N ASP A 418 22.46 -11.94 11.42
CA ASP A 418 23.91 -12.00 11.60
C ASP A 418 24.56 -10.63 11.36
N GLY A 419 25.43 -10.22 12.29
CA GLY A 419 26.17 -8.95 12.22
C GLY A 419 25.31 -7.69 12.44
N ALA A 420 24.03 -7.84 12.81
CA ALA A 420 23.17 -6.71 13.12
C ALA A 420 23.43 -6.19 14.55
N GLU A 421 23.49 -4.86 14.68
CA GLU A 421 23.60 -4.18 15.97
C GLU A 421 22.22 -3.92 16.55
N HIS A 422 21.95 -4.43 17.75
CA HIS A 422 20.64 -4.32 18.40
C HIS A 422 20.56 -3.13 19.34
N VAL A 423 19.53 -2.31 19.16
CA VAL A 423 19.20 -1.18 20.03
C VAL A 423 17.81 -1.39 20.60
N VAL A 424 17.76 -1.70 21.90
CA VAL A 424 16.52 -1.87 22.66
C VAL A 424 16.01 -0.50 23.10
N LEU A 425 14.75 -0.18 22.80
CA LEU A 425 14.09 1.01 23.31
C LEU A 425 13.19 0.68 24.50
N GLY A 426 13.54 1.21 25.68
CA GLY A 426 12.72 1.19 26.88
C GLY A 426 11.74 2.37 26.95
N ARG A 427 11.03 2.54 28.07
CA ARG A 427 10.14 3.70 28.30
C ARG A 427 10.94 4.98 28.51
N LEU A 428 10.32 6.13 28.25
CA LEU A 428 10.96 7.41 28.54
C LEU A 428 11.00 7.67 30.05
N SER A 429 12.03 8.38 30.48
CA SER A 429 12.07 8.96 31.82
C SER A 429 10.96 10.00 31.97
N GLU A 430 10.57 10.32 33.21
CA GLU A 430 9.59 11.37 33.47
C GLU A 430 10.03 12.71 32.87
N LYS A 431 11.33 13.05 33.01
CA LYS A 431 11.93 14.26 32.44
C LYS A 431 11.76 14.33 30.92
N ASP A 432 12.05 13.24 30.22
CA ASP A 432 11.92 13.16 28.77
C ASP A 432 10.45 13.18 28.32
N GLY A 433 9.57 12.56 29.12
CA GLY A 433 8.13 12.58 28.89
C GLY A 433 7.55 13.98 28.99
N LEU A 434 7.95 14.74 30.01
CA LEU A 434 7.60 16.16 30.19
C LEU A 434 8.08 17.01 29.01
N ASP A 435 9.29 16.75 28.52
CA ASP A 435 9.86 17.47 27.37
C ASP A 435 9.06 17.22 26.08
N ILE A 436 8.65 15.98 25.81
CA ILE A 436 7.73 15.68 24.68
C ILE A 436 6.39 16.38 24.89
N LEU A 437 5.80 16.30 26.08
CA LEU A 437 4.53 16.95 26.38
C LEU A 437 4.62 18.47 26.15
N ALA A 438 5.71 19.09 26.59
CA ALA A 438 5.98 20.51 26.38
C ALA A 438 6.12 20.90 24.91
N ARG A 439 6.81 20.08 24.08
CA ARG A 439 6.95 20.35 22.64
C ARG A 439 5.60 20.34 21.91
N VAL A 440 4.64 19.54 22.37
CA VAL A 440 3.34 19.40 21.71
C VAL A 440 2.29 20.33 22.31
N ALA A 441 2.11 20.34 23.63
CA ALA A 441 1.08 21.12 24.32
C ALA A 441 1.47 22.59 24.57
N GLY A 442 2.77 22.91 24.43
CA GLY A 442 3.35 24.22 24.67
C GLY A 442 4.11 24.30 25.99
N ARG A 443 5.39 24.72 25.93
CA ARG A 443 6.30 24.76 27.08
C ARG A 443 5.78 25.63 28.24
N SER A 444 5.24 26.81 27.93
CA SER A 444 4.67 27.72 28.93
C SER A 444 3.56 27.08 29.77
N ARG A 445 2.74 26.20 29.19
CA ARG A 445 1.65 25.52 29.92
C ARG A 445 2.18 24.43 30.85
N VAL A 446 3.16 23.66 30.38
CA VAL A 446 3.81 22.61 31.19
C VAL A 446 4.57 23.21 32.36
N ASP A 447 5.26 24.33 32.15
CA ASP A 447 6.01 25.01 33.22
C ASP A 447 5.09 25.72 34.23
N ALA A 448 3.89 26.14 33.81
CA ALA A 448 2.91 26.78 34.70
C ALA A 448 2.23 25.79 35.67
N ASP A 449 2.11 24.51 35.31
CA ASP A 449 1.53 23.46 36.16
C ASP A 449 2.34 22.14 36.05
N PRO A 450 3.53 22.09 36.66
CA PRO A 450 4.43 20.95 36.55
C PRO A 450 3.87 19.70 37.25
N ARG A 451 3.01 19.86 38.26
CA ARG A 451 2.38 18.74 38.98
C ARG A 451 1.40 18.00 38.08
N ALA A 452 0.46 18.70 37.46
CA ALA A 452 -0.48 18.08 36.53
C ALA A 452 0.22 17.53 35.28
N ALA A 453 1.28 18.19 34.80
CA ALA A 453 2.10 17.67 33.71
C ALA A 453 2.73 16.31 34.08
N ALA A 454 3.30 16.19 35.27
CA ALA A 454 3.90 14.95 35.75
C ALA A 454 2.86 13.83 35.93
N GLU A 455 1.64 14.16 36.37
CA GLU A 455 0.53 13.20 36.43
C GLU A 455 0.16 12.64 35.05
N ILE A 456 0.03 13.50 34.04
CA ILE A 456 -0.23 13.08 32.66
C ILE A 456 0.88 12.15 32.17
N VAL A 457 2.15 12.50 32.40
CA VAL A 457 3.29 11.67 31.99
C VAL A 457 3.27 10.31 32.68
N ARG A 458 2.91 10.27 33.97
CA ARG A 458 2.77 9.05 34.75
C ARG A 458 1.66 8.14 34.20
N HIS A 459 0.48 8.69 33.90
CA HIS A 459 -0.62 7.95 33.28
C HIS A 459 -0.32 7.50 31.86
N CYS A 460 0.57 8.21 31.14
CA CYS A 460 1.08 7.79 29.84
C CYS A 460 2.20 6.73 29.95
N HIS A 461 2.67 6.41 31.16
CA HIS A 461 3.72 5.42 31.45
C HIS A 461 5.01 5.61 30.63
N GLY A 462 5.35 6.86 30.28
CA GLY A 462 6.54 7.16 29.46
C GLY A 462 6.47 6.61 28.03
N ILE A 463 5.27 6.30 27.50
CA ILE A 463 5.07 5.86 26.12
C ILE A 463 4.95 7.10 25.21
N PRO A 464 5.88 7.31 24.25
CA PRO A 464 5.88 8.49 23.38
C PRO A 464 4.58 8.68 22.58
N ALA A 465 3.98 7.59 22.09
CA ALA A 465 2.71 7.67 21.37
C ALA A 465 1.58 8.25 22.26
N ALA A 466 1.46 7.76 23.50
CA ALA A 466 0.47 8.26 24.46
C ALA A 466 0.71 9.74 24.80
N LEU A 467 1.97 10.12 25.06
CA LEU A 467 2.36 11.50 25.36
C LEU A 467 2.06 12.47 24.20
N ARG A 468 2.29 12.03 22.96
CA ARG A 468 1.97 12.82 21.76
C ARG A 468 0.46 13.02 21.61
N ILE A 469 -0.33 11.97 21.82
CA ILE A 469 -1.80 12.06 21.77
C ILE A 469 -2.29 13.02 22.87
N ALA A 470 -1.85 12.83 24.13
CA ALA A 470 -2.20 13.70 25.25
C ALA A 470 -1.80 15.16 24.99
N GLY A 471 -0.59 15.40 24.50
CA GLY A 471 -0.13 16.74 24.14
C GLY A 471 -0.97 17.37 23.03
N THR A 472 -1.39 16.58 22.03
CA THR A 472 -2.22 17.04 20.92
C THR A 472 -3.63 17.38 21.37
N ILE A 473 -4.21 16.58 22.27
CA ILE A 473 -5.50 16.84 22.94
C ILE A 473 -5.47 18.19 23.66
N LEU A 474 -4.38 18.49 24.37
CA LEU A 474 -4.18 19.75 25.09
C LEU A 474 -3.92 20.93 24.16
N ALA A 475 -3.10 20.75 23.13
CA ALA A 475 -2.81 21.79 22.15
C ALA A 475 -4.09 22.28 21.45
N ASN A 476 -5.02 21.36 21.16
CA ASN A 476 -6.32 21.66 20.56
C ASN A 476 -7.40 22.09 21.58
N ARG A 477 -7.06 22.17 22.87
CA ARG A 477 -7.94 22.65 23.95
C ARG A 477 -7.20 23.64 24.86
N PRO A 478 -6.81 24.82 24.33
CA PRO A 478 -5.92 25.75 25.03
C PRO A 478 -6.53 26.30 26.33
N THR A 479 -7.87 26.40 26.42
CA THR A 479 -8.59 26.91 27.60
C THR A 479 -8.71 25.89 28.74
N ARG A 480 -8.44 24.61 28.50
CA ARG A 480 -8.50 23.57 29.54
C ARG A 480 -7.17 23.54 30.32
N PRO A 481 -7.17 23.46 31.65
CA PRO A 481 -5.94 23.27 32.42
C PRO A 481 -5.36 21.86 32.19
N LEU A 482 -4.08 21.65 32.50
CA LEU A 482 -3.45 20.31 32.40
C LEU A 482 -4.14 19.30 33.32
N SER A 483 -4.52 19.73 34.53
CA SER A 483 -5.25 18.90 35.50
C SER A 483 -6.56 18.33 34.96
N TRP A 484 -7.22 19.00 34.00
CA TRP A 484 -8.41 18.46 33.35
C TRP A 484 -8.11 17.15 32.61
N LEU A 485 -7.01 17.07 31.86
CA LEU A 485 -6.63 15.83 31.18
C LEU A 485 -6.05 14.82 32.16
N GLY A 486 -5.26 15.27 33.14
CA GLY A 486 -4.73 14.41 34.21
C GLY A 486 -5.85 13.63 34.92
N ASN A 487 -6.91 14.33 35.33
CA ASN A 487 -8.07 13.72 35.99
C ASN A 487 -8.84 12.74 35.10
N ARG A 488 -8.88 12.96 33.78
CA ARG A 488 -9.54 12.04 32.83
C ARG A 488 -8.71 10.79 32.57
N LEU A 489 -7.38 10.91 32.61
CA LEU A 489 -6.47 9.78 32.49
C LEU A 489 -6.32 8.98 33.79
N ALA A 490 -6.82 9.48 34.93
CA ALA A 490 -6.66 8.82 36.21
C ALA A 490 -7.42 7.46 36.29
N PRO A 491 -8.71 7.34 35.93
CA PRO A 491 -9.43 6.07 35.94
C PRO A 491 -8.86 5.09 34.90
N GLU A 492 -8.53 3.87 35.30
CA GLU A 492 -7.91 2.86 34.41
C GLU A 492 -8.88 2.43 33.30
N GLU A 493 -10.17 2.34 33.63
CA GLU A 493 -11.25 1.80 32.81
C GLU A 493 -11.49 2.66 31.55
N SER A 494 -11.32 3.98 31.66
CA SER A 494 -11.52 4.92 30.55
C SER A 494 -10.20 5.47 30.00
N ARG A 495 -9.05 5.17 30.62
CA ARG A 495 -7.76 5.80 30.26
C ARG A 495 -7.40 5.65 28.79
N LEU A 496 -7.63 4.47 28.22
CA LEU A 496 -7.33 4.22 26.81
C LEU A 496 -8.27 4.95 25.86
N ASP A 497 -9.51 5.20 26.26
CA ASP A 497 -10.49 5.93 25.45
C ASP A 497 -10.16 7.43 25.39
N GLU A 498 -9.54 7.96 26.43
CA GLU A 498 -9.01 9.33 26.45
C GLU A 498 -7.76 9.50 25.56
N LEU A 499 -7.02 8.42 25.29
CA LEU A 499 -5.81 8.43 24.48
C LEU A 499 -6.14 8.22 22.99
N GLY A 500 -7.04 9.07 22.47
CA GLY A 500 -7.38 9.17 21.05
C GLY A 500 -7.66 10.61 20.60
N PHE A 501 -7.21 10.95 19.38
CA PHE A 501 -7.48 12.23 18.76
C PHE A 501 -7.37 12.16 17.23
N GLY A 502 -8.35 12.68 16.50
CA GLY A 502 -8.26 12.87 15.04
C GLY A 502 -7.99 11.61 14.23
N GLY A 503 -8.50 10.46 14.67
CA GLY A 503 -8.27 9.15 14.03
C GLY A 503 -7.02 8.41 14.53
N GLU A 504 -6.08 9.08 15.20
CA GLU A 504 -5.00 8.42 15.94
C GLU A 504 -5.51 7.97 17.30
N SER A 505 -5.29 6.70 17.65
CA SER A 505 -5.68 6.14 18.94
C SER A 505 -4.67 5.10 19.40
N LEU A 506 -4.31 5.17 20.69
CA LEU A 506 -3.45 4.14 21.28
C LEU A 506 -4.13 2.77 21.28
N ARG A 507 -5.46 2.73 21.46
CA ARG A 507 -6.27 1.51 21.35
C ARG A 507 -6.18 0.91 19.94
N ALA A 508 -6.34 1.73 18.90
CA ALA A 508 -6.22 1.26 17.52
C ALA A 508 -4.81 0.72 17.22
N LEU A 509 -3.77 1.37 17.75
CA LEU A 509 -2.39 0.93 17.63
C LEU A 509 -2.15 -0.45 18.29
N TYR A 510 -2.71 -0.67 19.49
CA TYR A 510 -2.61 -1.96 20.17
C TYR A 510 -3.46 -3.05 19.51
N LEU A 511 -4.64 -2.70 18.99
CA LEU A 511 -5.47 -3.62 18.22
C LEU A 511 -4.73 -4.14 16.99
N SER A 512 -4.08 -3.24 16.22
CA SER A 512 -3.25 -3.62 15.08
C SER A 512 -2.10 -4.55 15.49
N ALA A 513 -1.48 -4.32 16.65
CA ALA A 513 -0.41 -5.17 17.16
C ALA A 513 -0.91 -6.57 17.58
N PHE A 514 -2.13 -6.67 18.10
CA PHE A 514 -2.76 -7.92 18.56
C PHE A 514 -3.40 -8.73 17.43
N GLN A 515 -3.90 -8.07 16.38
CA GLN A 515 -4.66 -8.68 15.29
C GLN A 515 -3.97 -9.90 14.64
N PRO A 516 -2.64 -9.95 14.42
CA PRO A 516 -1.98 -11.13 13.86
C PRO A 516 -2.12 -12.40 14.73
N ILE A 517 -2.22 -12.25 16.05
CA ILE A 517 -2.47 -13.37 16.96
C ILE A 517 -3.95 -13.73 16.93
N ALA A 518 -4.82 -12.73 17.01
CA ALA A 518 -6.27 -12.93 17.04
C ALA A 518 -6.82 -13.62 15.77
N ALA A 519 -6.28 -13.28 14.60
CA ALA A 519 -6.66 -13.86 13.31
C ALA A 519 -5.86 -15.12 12.93
N GLY A 520 -4.86 -15.49 13.75
CA GLY A 520 -3.85 -16.49 13.43
C GLY A 520 -4.20 -17.92 13.86
N LYS A 521 -3.23 -18.83 13.66
CA LYS A 521 -3.28 -20.24 14.08
C LYS A 521 -2.89 -20.46 15.56
N ASP A 522 -2.82 -19.41 16.37
CA ASP A 522 -2.34 -19.47 17.76
C ASP A 522 -3.40 -18.99 18.77
N PRO A 523 -4.48 -19.79 18.97
CA PRO A 523 -5.56 -19.45 19.89
C PRO A 523 -5.12 -19.46 21.37
N LEU A 524 -4.02 -20.16 21.69
CA LEU A 524 -3.52 -20.26 23.05
C LEU A 524 -2.79 -18.97 23.44
N ALA A 525 -1.95 -18.40 22.57
CA ALA A 525 -1.35 -17.08 22.79
C ALA A 525 -2.42 -15.99 22.90
N ALA A 526 -3.48 -16.04 22.08
CA ALA A 526 -4.60 -15.09 22.20
C ALA A 526 -5.32 -15.19 23.56
N SER A 527 -5.48 -16.41 24.07
CA SER A 527 -6.09 -16.66 25.39
C SER A 527 -5.17 -16.22 26.53
N ALA A 528 -3.87 -16.52 26.44
CA ALA A 528 -2.86 -16.06 27.39
C ALA A 528 -2.80 -14.52 27.43
N PHE A 529 -2.89 -13.86 26.28
CA PHE A 529 -2.92 -12.39 26.23
C PHE A 529 -4.08 -11.83 27.03
N ARG A 530 -5.30 -12.35 26.82
CA ARG A 530 -6.50 -11.95 27.57
C ARG A 530 -6.40 -12.29 29.06
N LEU A 531 -5.76 -13.40 29.41
CA LEU A 531 -5.53 -13.81 30.80
C LEU A 531 -4.68 -12.77 31.54
N LEU A 532 -3.57 -12.33 30.95
CA LEU A 532 -2.68 -11.31 31.55
C LEU A 532 -3.34 -9.94 31.73
N GLY A 533 -4.50 -9.70 31.10
CA GLY A 533 -5.32 -8.51 31.33
C GLY A 533 -6.23 -8.60 32.55
N ARG A 534 -6.42 -9.79 33.13
CA ARG A 534 -7.34 -10.01 34.25
C ARG A 534 -6.70 -9.61 35.59
N PRO A 535 -7.51 -9.12 36.55
CA PRO A 535 -7.06 -8.92 37.92
C PRO A 535 -6.44 -10.19 38.52
N GLY A 536 -5.29 -10.06 39.16
CA GLY A 536 -4.55 -11.18 39.75
C GLY A 536 -3.58 -11.90 38.80
N TYR A 537 -3.48 -11.45 37.54
CA TYR A 537 -2.57 -11.98 36.52
C TYR A 537 -1.65 -10.89 35.96
N GLU A 538 -1.52 -9.75 36.64
CA GLU A 538 -0.67 -8.63 36.22
C GLU A 538 0.81 -9.02 36.17
N VAL A 539 1.21 -9.93 37.05
CA VAL A 539 2.50 -10.62 37.06
C VAL A 539 2.19 -12.10 37.19
N CYS A 540 2.38 -12.85 36.11
CA CYS A 540 1.90 -14.23 36.00
C CYS A 540 3.07 -15.20 35.85
N ARG A 541 3.09 -16.26 36.67
CA ARG A 541 4.01 -17.39 36.50
C ARG A 541 3.43 -18.42 35.54
N THR A 542 4.30 -19.18 34.87
CA THR A 542 3.90 -20.25 33.94
C THR A 542 2.88 -21.23 34.53
N GLY A 543 3.08 -21.69 35.77
CA GLY A 543 2.15 -22.61 36.42
C GLY A 543 0.75 -22.01 36.62
N GLN A 544 0.68 -20.75 37.06
CA GLN A 544 -0.58 -20.03 37.24
C GLN A 544 -1.32 -19.87 35.90
N ALA A 545 -0.59 -19.57 34.82
CA ALA A 545 -1.17 -19.49 33.48
C ALA A 545 -1.66 -20.85 32.98
N ALA A 546 -0.89 -21.92 33.24
CA ALA A 546 -1.24 -23.28 32.86
C ALA A 546 -2.56 -23.74 33.49
N ASP A 547 -2.71 -23.52 34.79
CA ASP A 547 -3.92 -23.83 35.54
C ASP A 547 -5.13 -23.04 35.00
N ALA A 548 -4.96 -21.74 34.76
CA ALA A 548 -6.03 -20.86 34.28
C ALA A 548 -6.46 -21.14 32.82
N LEU A 549 -5.52 -21.59 31.98
CA LEU A 549 -5.76 -21.93 30.57
C LEU A 549 -6.17 -23.40 30.38
N GLY A 550 -6.07 -24.24 31.42
CA GLY A 550 -6.38 -25.67 31.33
C GLY A 550 -5.43 -26.44 30.42
N VAL A 551 -4.14 -26.07 30.40
CA VAL A 551 -3.09 -26.70 29.56
C VAL A 551 -1.90 -27.10 30.41
N CYS A 552 -1.01 -27.94 29.88
CA CYS A 552 0.23 -28.26 30.58
C CYS A 552 1.19 -27.05 30.62
N PRO A 553 2.08 -26.96 31.64
CA PRO A 553 2.99 -25.83 31.81
C PRO A 553 3.79 -25.46 30.56
N LEU A 554 4.33 -26.45 29.84
CA LEU A 554 5.10 -26.22 28.61
C LEU A 554 4.30 -25.52 27.50
N LYS A 555 2.99 -25.80 27.39
CA LYS A 555 2.12 -25.12 26.40
C LYS A 555 1.79 -23.69 26.83
N ALA A 556 1.58 -23.47 28.13
CA ALA A 556 1.36 -22.12 28.66
C ALA A 556 2.60 -21.25 28.50
N GLU A 557 3.78 -21.79 28.82
CA GLU A 557 5.08 -21.15 28.64
C GLU A 557 5.28 -20.76 27.18
N ALA A 558 5.14 -21.71 26.25
CA ALA A 558 5.27 -21.43 24.82
C ALA A 558 4.30 -20.35 24.33
N ALA A 559 3.08 -20.29 24.87
CA ALA A 559 2.12 -19.25 24.55
C ALA A 559 2.50 -17.87 25.13
N LEU A 560 3.05 -17.83 26.34
CA LEU A 560 3.54 -16.61 27.00
C LEU A 560 4.80 -16.09 26.32
N ASP A 561 5.77 -16.96 26.04
CA ASP A 561 6.97 -16.68 25.26
C ASP A 561 6.59 -16.11 23.90
N ARG A 562 5.57 -16.69 23.25
CA ARG A 562 5.08 -16.18 21.99
C ARG A 562 4.59 -14.73 22.08
N LEU A 563 3.98 -14.32 23.19
CA LEU A 563 3.58 -12.92 23.40
C LEU A 563 4.79 -12.00 23.57
N VAL A 564 5.84 -12.48 24.24
CA VAL A 564 7.10 -11.74 24.37
C VAL A 564 7.82 -11.62 23.03
N ASP A 565 7.87 -12.71 22.25
CA ASP A 565 8.42 -12.76 20.90
C ASP A 565 7.68 -11.85 19.91
N LEU A 566 6.43 -11.50 20.19
CA LEU A 566 5.64 -10.56 19.40
C LEU A 566 5.68 -9.13 19.97
N GLY A 567 6.43 -8.92 21.06
CA GLY A 567 6.60 -7.66 21.78
C GLY A 567 5.30 -7.12 22.37
N LEU A 568 4.37 -8.02 22.72
CA LEU A 568 3.12 -7.71 23.41
C LEU A 568 3.25 -7.84 24.93
N ALA A 569 4.09 -8.77 25.39
CA ALA A 569 4.42 -9.00 26.79
C ALA A 569 5.91 -8.75 27.07
N GLU A 570 6.26 -8.67 28.34
CA GLU A 570 7.63 -8.52 28.84
C GLU A 570 7.91 -9.65 29.86
N TRP A 571 9.15 -10.12 29.90
CA TRP A 571 9.66 -10.90 31.03
C TRP A 571 9.70 -10.01 32.28
N GLY A 572 9.26 -10.55 33.41
CA GLY A 572 9.48 -10.01 34.74
C GLY A 572 10.62 -10.76 35.44
N ASP A 573 10.74 -10.52 36.74
CA ASP A 573 11.68 -11.24 37.60
C ASP A 573 11.17 -12.66 37.88
N GLU A 574 12.05 -13.59 38.25
CA GLU A 574 11.70 -14.97 38.66
C GLU A 574 10.74 -15.72 37.70
N ASP A 575 11.05 -15.72 36.40
CA ASP A 575 10.28 -16.43 35.37
C ASP A 575 8.80 -16.01 35.32
N THR A 576 8.53 -14.73 35.57
CA THR A 576 7.19 -14.15 35.44
C THR A 576 7.00 -13.45 34.10
N TYR A 577 5.74 -13.33 33.69
CA TYR A 577 5.32 -12.63 32.47
C TYR A 577 4.33 -11.54 32.84
N ARG A 578 4.41 -10.40 32.15
CA ARG A 578 3.47 -9.29 32.34
C ARG A 578 3.22 -8.53 31.05
N LEU A 579 2.07 -7.88 30.97
CA LEU A 579 1.80 -6.90 29.92
C LEU A 579 2.30 -5.50 30.34
N PRO A 580 2.81 -4.69 29.39
CA PRO A 580 3.04 -3.27 29.64
C PRO A 580 1.76 -2.59 30.16
N PRO A 581 1.82 -1.60 31.07
CA PRO A 581 0.64 -1.09 31.78
C PRO A 581 -0.54 -0.67 30.90
N LEU A 582 -0.28 0.08 29.82
CA LEU A 582 -1.35 0.50 28.90
C LEU A 582 -1.81 -0.66 27.98
N MET A 583 -0.95 -1.63 27.68
CA MET A 583 -1.32 -2.84 26.94
C MET A 583 -2.19 -3.77 27.80
N ARG A 584 -1.94 -3.81 29.12
CA ARG A 584 -2.77 -4.54 30.09
C ARG A 584 -4.20 -4.03 30.08
N LEU A 585 -4.39 -2.70 30.09
CA LEU A 585 -5.73 -2.10 30.00
C LEU A 585 -6.44 -2.53 28.70
N PHE A 586 -5.72 -2.55 27.59
CA PHE A 586 -6.27 -3.00 26.31
C PHE A 586 -6.67 -4.49 26.36
N SER A 587 -5.85 -5.33 26.98
CA SER A 587 -6.18 -6.74 27.19
C SER A 587 -7.39 -6.94 28.11
N ALA A 588 -7.50 -6.16 29.19
CA ALA A 588 -8.63 -6.19 30.10
C ALA A 588 -9.96 -5.88 29.36
N ASP A 589 -9.96 -4.87 28.49
CA ASP A 589 -11.13 -4.51 27.68
C ASP A 589 -11.53 -5.62 26.69
N LEU A 590 -10.56 -6.36 26.16
CA LEU A 590 -10.85 -7.51 25.30
C LEU A 590 -11.41 -8.70 26.09
N ALA A 591 -11.05 -8.83 27.37
CA ALA A 591 -11.54 -9.90 28.24
C ALA A 591 -13.00 -9.67 28.68
N THR A 592 -13.43 -8.41 28.81
CA THR A 592 -14.82 -8.04 29.16
C THR A 592 -15.77 -8.07 27.96
N ALA A 593 -15.26 -7.94 26.73
CA ALA A 593 -16.05 -7.94 25.49
C ALA A 593 -16.51 -9.32 24.99
N VAL A 594 -16.15 -10.42 25.66
CA VAL A 594 -16.63 -11.77 25.34
C VAL A 594 -17.93 -12.03 26.13
N PRO A 595 -19.09 -12.25 25.49
CA PRO A 595 -20.29 -12.68 26.20
C PRO A 595 -20.00 -13.99 26.93
N ALA A 596 -20.43 -14.08 28.18
CA ALA A 596 -20.50 -15.31 28.95
C ALA A 596 -21.44 -16.32 28.25
N GLN A 597 -20.94 -17.02 27.23
CA GLN A 597 -21.63 -18.11 26.54
C GLN A 597 -20.66 -19.28 26.40
N GLN A 598 -20.28 -19.86 27.54
CA GLN A 598 -19.74 -21.23 27.63
C GLN A 598 -19.74 -21.73 29.09
N SER A 599 -20.84 -21.49 29.82
CA SER A 599 -21.12 -22.12 31.12
C SER A 599 -22.61 -22.14 31.39
N ALA A 600 -23.34 -22.90 30.57
CA ALA A 600 -24.67 -23.43 30.93
C ALA A 600 -25.05 -24.44 29.83
N LEU A 601 -24.60 -25.69 29.99
CA LEU A 601 -25.25 -26.92 29.54
C LEU A 601 -24.46 -28.08 30.17
N ALA A 602 -24.66 -28.25 31.47
CA ALA A 602 -24.67 -29.56 32.10
C ALA A 602 -26.12 -29.76 32.56
N TRP A 603 -26.64 -30.97 32.36
CA TRP A 603 -28.04 -31.43 32.40
C TRP A 603 -28.78 -31.30 31.07
#